data_AF-A0A9D3LZB6-F1
#
_entry.id   AF-A0A9D3LZB6-F1
#
_cell.length_a   1.000
_cell.length_b   1.000
_cell.length_c   1.000
_cell.angle_alpha   90.00
_cell.angle_beta   90.00
_cell.angle_gamma   90.00
#
_symmetry.space_group_name_H-M   'P 1'
#
loop_
_entity.id
_entity.type
_entity.pdbx_description
1 polymer ?
#
loop_
_entity_poly.entity_id
_entity_poly.type
_entity_poly.pdbx_seq_one_letter_code
_entity_poly.pdbx_strand_id
1 'polypeptide(L)'
;MADDIEELADGVSEEAKTRLVETVEDLRQSNAALRAETEMFERFIRRQEAKDDSALSDGLGGIFQDMGMCQGRKARLAQEKHRLTMEQKCDVAEREHDTMREELQHLKESSERQLHSHQATMEEAEIRLSEVKKASYEFDRDVAKVIREKKGGMMDAEKVIRYIEDRIKAKDALVEKLRLKNGALRVQKRKLELQLKQKEEVGEARHHVDFQQLKIKNTQYLQQIDVLNQDLLRLKLLAGSTQQILHCLHKNKLQQLINESKLLSNEIASRDDVVAKMEEEKRQAEHECAEAEVVNAQLKRQLESFSVPPLLDYIKAKSVHGELEQTVRSWERKVVLAEMALRNHTKMLEKIQLQVSGVADLSQ
;
A
#
# COMPACT_ATOMS: atom_id res chain seq x y z
N MET A 1 31.20 27.17 56.44
CA MET A 1 30.11 26.25 56.88
C MET A 1 28.73 26.89 56.90
N ALA A 2 28.57 28.21 56.76
CA ALA A 2 27.30 28.83 56.37
C ALA A 2 27.32 29.25 54.89
N ASP A 3 28.48 29.67 54.39
CA ASP A 3 28.65 30.08 52.99
C ASP A 3 28.74 28.88 52.00
N ASP A 4 29.07 27.68 52.48
CA ASP A 4 29.15 26.46 51.66
C ASP A 4 27.78 25.86 51.32
N ILE A 5 26.68 26.40 51.88
CA ILE A 5 25.30 26.00 51.56
C ILE A 5 24.71 26.93 50.49
N GLU A 6 25.15 28.19 50.42
CA GLU A 6 24.66 29.17 49.44
C GLU A 6 25.30 28.95 48.06
N GLU A 7 26.54 28.46 48.01
CA GLU A 7 27.24 28.10 46.76
C GLU A 7 26.77 26.77 46.13
N LEU A 8 26.00 25.96 46.86
CA LEU A 8 25.31 24.78 46.32
C LEU A 8 23.96 25.13 45.66
N ALA A 9 23.45 26.35 45.86
CA ALA A 9 22.19 26.81 45.26
C ALA A 9 22.38 27.41 43.86
N ASP A 10 23.55 28.00 43.58
CA ASP A 10 23.85 28.65 42.29
C ASP A 10 24.36 27.69 41.20
N GLY A 11 24.66 26.43 41.56
CA GLY A 11 25.07 25.38 40.63
C GLY A 11 23.93 24.59 39.99
N VAL A 12 22.67 24.89 40.33
CA VAL A 12 21.51 24.22 39.73
C VAL A 12 21.18 24.92 38.41
N SER A 13 21.64 24.31 37.30
CA SER A 13 21.32 24.71 35.92
C SER A 13 19.85 25.14 35.83
N GLU A 14 19.56 26.24 35.13
CA GLU A 14 18.17 26.69 34.88
C GLU A 14 17.30 25.55 34.31
N GLU A 15 17.90 24.60 33.59
CA GLU A 15 17.26 23.37 33.13
C GLU A 15 16.80 22.42 34.26
N ALA A 16 17.50 22.39 35.39
CA ALA A 16 17.10 21.61 36.55
C ALA A 16 15.98 22.31 37.34
N LYS A 17 15.94 23.65 37.34
CA LYS A 17 14.80 24.42 37.90
C LYS A 17 13.54 24.22 37.07
N THR A 18 13.63 24.27 35.74
CA THR A 18 12.48 24.00 34.86
C THR A 18 11.98 22.56 34.98
N ARG A 19 12.88 21.57 35.01
CA ARG A 19 12.51 20.16 35.29
C ARG A 19 11.81 20.00 36.65
N LEU A 20 12.25 20.73 37.67
CA LEU A 20 11.60 20.68 38.98
C LEU A 20 10.18 21.24 38.93
N VAL A 21 9.96 22.35 38.21
CA VAL A 21 8.62 22.92 38.01
C VAL A 21 7.70 21.94 37.28
N GLU A 22 8.17 21.33 36.19
CA GLU A 22 7.42 20.31 35.45
C GLU A 22 7.04 19.13 36.35
N THR A 23 7.99 18.60 37.14
CA THR A 23 7.69 17.48 38.07
C THR A 23 6.69 17.87 39.16
N VAL A 24 6.71 19.12 39.65
CA VAL A 24 5.74 19.60 40.64
C VAL A 24 4.35 19.74 40.02
N GLU A 25 4.26 20.19 38.77
CA GLU A 25 2.99 20.25 38.03
C GLU A 25 2.42 18.85 37.76
N ASP A 26 3.25 17.90 37.33
CA ASP A 26 2.85 16.50 37.13
C ASP A 26 2.36 15.86 38.44
N LEU A 27 3.08 16.10 39.55
CA LEU A 27 2.66 15.63 40.87
C LEU A 27 1.36 16.28 41.34
N ARG A 28 1.12 17.55 41.01
CA ARG A 28 -0.15 18.22 41.32
C ARG A 28 -1.30 17.62 40.52
N GLN A 29 -1.11 17.37 39.23
CA GLN A 29 -2.11 16.72 38.37
C GLN A 29 -2.40 15.29 38.85
N SER A 30 -1.36 14.52 39.17
CA SER A 30 -1.50 13.16 39.73
C SER A 30 -2.23 13.17 41.07
N ASN A 31 -1.89 14.08 41.98
CA ASN A 31 -2.61 14.22 43.25
C ASN A 31 -4.07 14.65 43.07
N ALA A 32 -4.37 15.51 42.09
CA ALA A 32 -5.75 15.90 41.77
C ALA A 32 -6.56 14.70 41.25
N ALA A 33 -5.97 13.88 40.39
CA ALA A 33 -6.60 12.65 39.88
C ALA A 33 -6.87 11.64 41.01
N LEU A 34 -5.90 11.41 41.91
CA LEU A 34 -6.06 10.51 43.05
C LEU A 34 -7.14 11.02 44.03
N ARG A 35 -7.24 12.34 44.23
CA ARG A 35 -8.30 12.93 45.05
C ARG A 35 -9.68 12.72 44.42
N ALA A 36 -9.81 12.93 43.12
CA ALA A 36 -11.06 12.67 42.40
C ALA A 36 -11.47 11.18 42.44
N GLU A 37 -10.50 10.27 42.28
CA GLU A 37 -10.70 8.82 42.43
C GLU A 37 -11.17 8.48 43.86
N THR A 38 -10.52 9.06 44.88
CA THR A 38 -10.88 8.83 46.29
C THR A 38 -12.28 9.37 46.60
N GLU A 39 -12.61 10.57 46.12
CA GLU A 39 -13.94 11.17 46.31
C GLU A 39 -15.05 10.33 45.67
N MET A 40 -14.80 9.77 44.48
CA MET A 40 -15.73 8.85 43.82
C MET A 40 -15.95 7.59 44.67
N PHE A 41 -14.89 6.96 45.17
CA PHE A 41 -15.05 5.78 46.02
C PHE A 41 -15.74 6.10 47.35
N GLU A 42 -15.46 7.24 47.96
CA GLU A 42 -16.15 7.66 49.18
C GLU A 42 -17.64 7.89 48.94
N ARG A 43 -18.04 8.48 47.79
CA ARG A 43 -19.46 8.62 47.42
C ARG A 43 -20.12 7.27 47.21
N PHE A 44 -19.45 6.34 46.54
CA PHE A 44 -19.94 4.96 46.37
C PHE A 44 -20.17 4.27 47.71
N ILE A 45 -19.20 4.35 48.62
CA ILE A 45 -19.28 3.74 49.96
C ILE A 45 -20.42 4.36 50.77
N ARG A 46 -20.50 5.70 50.83
CA ARG A 46 -21.60 6.39 51.55
C ARG A 46 -22.98 5.98 51.03
N ARG A 47 -23.13 5.79 49.71
CA ARG A 47 -24.37 5.30 49.10
C ARG A 47 -24.67 3.85 49.46
N GLN A 48 -23.65 3.01 49.52
CA GLN A 48 -23.81 1.61 49.89
C GLN A 48 -24.19 1.46 51.36
N GLU A 49 -23.54 2.20 52.25
CA GLU A 49 -23.87 2.26 53.68
C GLU A 49 -25.32 2.76 53.89
N ALA A 50 -25.76 3.78 53.16
CA ALA A 50 -27.14 4.26 53.22
C ALA A 50 -28.19 3.23 52.74
N LYS A 51 -27.83 2.35 51.80
CA LYS A 51 -28.70 1.25 51.34
C LYS A 51 -28.76 0.11 52.36
N ASP A 52 -27.63 -0.20 53.00
CA ASP A 52 -27.55 -1.25 54.02
C ASP A 52 -28.30 -0.83 55.31
N ASP A 53 -28.23 0.44 55.70
CA ASP A 53 -29.01 1.00 56.82
C ASP A 53 -30.53 0.97 56.54
N SER A 54 -30.95 1.22 55.30
CA SER A 54 -32.36 1.09 54.89
C SER A 54 -32.84 -0.36 54.92
N ALA A 55 -32.00 -1.34 54.57
CA ALA A 55 -32.33 -2.76 54.57
C ALA A 55 -32.44 -3.35 55.99
N LEU A 56 -31.65 -2.84 56.94
CA LEU A 56 -31.72 -3.22 58.35
C LEU A 56 -32.95 -2.63 59.06
N SER A 57 -33.46 -1.49 58.60
CA SER A 57 -34.71 -0.89 59.10
C SER A 57 -35.96 -1.66 58.67
N ASP A 58 -36.01 -2.18 57.44
CA ASP A 58 -37.16 -2.95 56.93
C ASP A 58 -37.18 -4.42 57.41
N GLY A 59 -36.10 -4.90 58.03
CA GLY A 59 -35.93 -6.30 58.47
C GLY A 59 -36.25 -6.60 59.95
N LEU A 60 -36.60 -5.61 60.78
CA LEU A 60 -36.83 -5.82 62.23
C LEU A 60 -38.29 -6.14 62.57
N GLY A 61 -38.79 -7.21 61.96
CA GLY A 61 -40.11 -7.76 62.19
C GLY A 61 -40.10 -9.28 62.30
N GLY A 62 -39.17 -9.88 63.05
CA GLY A 62 -39.33 -11.27 63.49
C GLY A 62 -38.07 -12.11 63.67
N ILE A 63 -37.93 -12.62 64.91
CA ILE A 63 -37.38 -13.95 65.25
C ILE A 63 -35.86 -14.14 65.06
N PHE A 64 -35.09 -14.02 66.14
CA PHE A 64 -34.40 -15.18 66.76
C PHE A 64 -33.57 -14.72 67.98
N GLN A 65 -33.99 -15.19 69.16
CA GLN A 65 -33.12 -15.34 70.32
C GLN A 65 -32.33 -16.64 70.18
N ASP A 66 -31.13 -16.62 70.75
CA ASP A 66 -30.37 -17.79 71.19
C ASP A 66 -29.44 -18.44 70.15
N MET A 67 -28.14 -18.18 70.29
CA MET A 67 -27.10 -19.21 70.49
C MET A 67 -25.73 -18.55 70.69
N GLY A 68 -25.13 -18.84 71.84
CA GLY A 68 -23.89 -18.25 72.31
C GLY A 68 -22.60 -18.70 71.61
N MET A 69 -21.62 -17.81 71.72
CA MET A 69 -20.20 -18.10 72.01
C MET A 69 -19.49 -19.15 71.16
N CYS A 70 -18.83 -18.73 70.08
CA CYS A 70 -17.45 -19.14 69.76
C CYS A 70 -16.90 -18.39 68.52
N GLN A 71 -16.39 -17.16 68.67
CA GLN A 71 -15.52 -16.55 67.65
C GLN A 71 -14.38 -15.72 68.27
N GLY A 72 -13.72 -16.26 69.29
CA GLY A 72 -12.36 -15.88 69.61
C GLY A 72 -11.40 -16.62 68.68
N ARG A 73 -10.78 -15.90 67.73
CA ARG A 73 -9.73 -16.32 66.75
C ARG A 73 -10.17 -16.38 65.27
N LYS A 74 -10.73 -15.29 64.72
CA LYS A 74 -10.54 -14.95 63.28
C LYS A 74 -10.39 -13.44 62.99
N ALA A 75 -10.06 -12.62 63.98
CA ALA A 75 -9.85 -11.17 63.80
C ALA A 75 -8.39 -10.77 63.53
N ARG A 76 -7.55 -11.70 63.02
CA ARG A 76 -6.13 -11.42 62.72
C ARG A 76 -5.70 -11.78 61.28
N LEU A 77 -6.67 -12.09 60.41
CA LEU A 77 -6.49 -12.33 58.98
C LEU A 77 -7.46 -11.48 58.13
N ALA A 78 -7.97 -10.37 58.69
CA ALA A 78 -8.86 -9.42 58.01
C ALA A 78 -8.15 -8.08 57.74
N GLN A 79 -6.85 -8.12 57.46
CA GLN A 79 -6.08 -6.91 57.16
C GLN A 79 -5.05 -7.10 56.04
N GLU A 80 -5.28 -8.06 55.14
CA GLU A 80 -4.85 -7.85 53.77
C GLU A 80 -5.93 -6.97 53.13
N LYS A 81 -5.62 -5.68 53.00
CA LYS A 81 -6.38 -4.75 52.17
C LYS A 81 -6.47 -5.39 50.79
N HIS A 82 -7.60 -6.03 50.49
CA HIS A 82 -7.91 -6.49 49.14
C HIS A 82 -7.99 -5.22 48.31
N ARG A 83 -6.88 -4.87 47.65
CA ARG A 83 -6.88 -3.81 46.66
C ARG A 83 -7.85 -4.26 45.61
N LEU A 84 -8.91 -3.48 45.38
CA LEU A 84 -9.84 -3.72 44.29
C LEU A 84 -9.02 -3.93 43.01
N THR A 85 -9.37 -4.96 42.25
CA THR A 85 -8.75 -5.17 40.95
C THR A 85 -9.05 -3.96 40.07
N MET A 86 -8.20 -3.68 39.07
CA MET A 86 -8.46 -2.54 38.19
C MET A 86 -9.82 -2.64 37.50
N GLU A 87 -10.27 -3.85 37.18
CA GLU A 87 -11.62 -4.14 36.68
C GLU A 87 -12.71 -3.73 37.68
N GLN A 88 -12.60 -4.12 38.96
CA GLN A 88 -13.55 -3.72 40.00
C GLN A 88 -13.56 -2.20 40.23
N LYS A 89 -12.42 -1.53 40.10
CA LYS A 89 -12.34 -0.06 40.19
C LYS A 89 -13.05 0.61 39.01
N CYS A 90 -12.86 0.09 37.79
CA CYS A 90 -13.56 0.56 36.60
C CYS A 90 -15.07 0.35 36.75
N ASP A 91 -15.52 -0.81 37.21
CA ASP A 91 -16.95 -1.08 37.45
C ASP A 91 -17.57 -0.11 38.45
N VAL A 92 -16.86 0.20 39.54
CA VAL A 92 -17.33 1.17 40.53
C VAL A 92 -17.36 2.57 39.94
N ALA A 93 -16.33 2.96 39.18
CA ALA A 93 -16.30 4.25 38.49
C ALA A 93 -17.44 4.38 37.47
N GLU A 94 -17.75 3.34 36.71
CA GLU A 94 -18.88 3.32 35.76
C GLU A 94 -20.22 3.46 36.47
N ARG A 95 -20.47 2.69 37.53
CA ARG A 95 -21.71 2.79 38.31
C ARG A 95 -21.89 4.15 38.97
N GLU A 96 -20.83 4.70 39.53
CA GLU A 96 -20.84 6.03 40.14
C GLU A 96 -21.05 7.11 39.09
N HIS A 97 -20.43 6.97 37.93
CA HIS A 97 -20.61 7.87 36.80
C HIS A 97 -22.07 7.86 36.31
N ASP A 98 -22.68 6.68 36.17
CA ASP A 98 -24.08 6.53 35.76
C ASP A 98 -25.02 7.12 36.81
N THR A 99 -24.78 6.88 38.09
CA THR A 99 -25.56 7.46 39.20
C THR A 99 -25.44 8.99 39.21
N MET A 100 -24.22 9.53 39.05
CA MET A 100 -24.00 10.98 38.94
C MET A 100 -24.72 11.57 37.72
N ARG A 101 -24.79 10.83 36.60
CA ARG A 101 -25.51 11.25 35.40
C ARG A 101 -27.02 11.33 35.67
N GLU A 102 -27.58 10.34 36.35
CA GLU A 102 -28.99 10.32 36.76
C GLU A 102 -29.32 11.44 37.74
N GLU A 103 -28.48 11.65 38.77
CA GLU A 103 -28.63 12.74 39.74
C GLU A 103 -28.57 14.12 39.06
N LEU A 104 -27.64 14.32 38.12
CA LEU A 104 -27.55 15.55 37.32
C LEU A 104 -28.80 15.75 36.45
N GLN A 105 -29.34 14.68 35.86
CA GLN A 105 -30.56 14.78 35.06
C GLN A 105 -31.77 15.13 35.94
N HIS A 106 -31.92 14.47 37.09
CA HIS A 106 -32.98 14.79 38.04
C HIS A 106 -32.86 16.23 38.57
N LEU A 107 -31.64 16.69 38.87
CA LEU A 107 -31.38 18.07 39.28
C LEU A 107 -31.76 19.07 38.16
N LYS A 108 -31.38 18.79 36.91
CA LYS A 108 -31.80 19.62 35.76
C LYS A 108 -33.31 19.69 35.65
N GLU A 109 -33.99 18.55 35.62
CA GLU A 109 -35.45 18.51 35.50
C GLU A 109 -36.16 19.23 36.66
N SER A 110 -35.67 19.05 37.90
CA SER A 110 -36.22 19.76 39.06
C SER A 110 -35.99 21.27 38.99
N SER A 111 -34.81 21.70 38.54
CA SER A 111 -34.49 23.12 38.33
C SER A 111 -35.34 23.74 37.24
N GLU A 112 -35.57 23.03 36.13
CA GLU A 112 -36.43 23.48 35.02
C GLU A 112 -37.89 23.60 35.47
N ARG A 113 -38.41 22.62 36.23
CA ARG A 113 -39.75 22.70 36.83
C ARG A 113 -39.87 23.92 37.74
N GLN A 114 -38.87 24.20 38.57
CA GLN A 114 -38.86 25.38 39.45
C GLN A 114 -38.80 26.68 38.64
N LEU A 115 -37.95 26.76 37.61
CA LEU A 115 -37.87 27.92 36.72
C LEU A 115 -39.20 28.19 36.03
N HIS A 116 -39.83 27.16 35.47
CA HIS A 116 -41.15 27.30 34.86
C HIS A 116 -42.22 27.73 35.88
N SER A 117 -42.17 27.21 37.11
CA SER A 117 -43.07 27.67 38.18
C SER A 117 -42.85 29.15 38.50
N HIS A 118 -41.60 29.59 38.64
CA HIS A 118 -41.29 30.99 38.92
C HIS A 118 -41.69 31.91 37.78
N GLN A 119 -41.45 31.51 36.53
CA GLN A 119 -41.92 32.21 35.34
C GLN A 119 -43.44 32.35 35.36
N ALA A 120 -44.18 31.26 35.61
CA ALA A 120 -45.63 31.30 35.69
C ALA A 120 -46.13 32.23 36.81
N THR A 121 -45.49 32.25 37.99
CA THR A 121 -45.85 33.17 39.06
C THR A 121 -45.55 34.63 38.73
N MET A 122 -44.45 34.89 38.00
CA MET A 122 -44.10 36.24 37.55
C MET A 122 -45.11 36.74 36.54
N GLU A 123 -45.43 35.95 35.51
CA GLU A 123 -46.45 36.28 34.51
C GLU A 123 -47.83 36.52 35.16
N GLU A 124 -48.21 35.68 36.12
CA GLU A 124 -49.46 35.87 36.87
C GLU A 124 -49.43 37.20 37.66
N ALA A 125 -48.32 37.51 38.32
CA ALA A 125 -48.18 38.76 39.08
C ALA A 125 -48.24 39.99 38.16
N GLU A 126 -47.62 39.94 36.98
CA GLU A 126 -47.68 41.00 35.97
C GLU A 126 -49.11 41.21 35.46
N ILE A 127 -49.82 40.12 35.14
CA ILE A 127 -51.24 40.18 34.74
C ILE A 127 -52.07 40.81 35.86
N ARG A 128 -51.95 40.32 37.10
CA ARG A 128 -52.67 40.87 38.26
C ARG A 128 -52.36 42.35 38.48
N LEU A 129 -51.10 42.77 38.39
CA LEU A 129 -50.71 44.16 38.53
C LEU A 129 -51.38 45.04 37.46
N SER A 130 -51.39 44.58 36.22
CA SER A 130 -52.05 45.29 35.12
C SER A 130 -53.57 45.38 35.33
N GLU A 131 -54.22 44.32 35.84
CA GLU A 131 -55.64 44.29 36.14
C GLU A 131 -56.00 45.22 37.30
N VAL A 132 -55.21 45.25 38.36
CA VAL A 132 -55.42 46.13 39.52
C VAL A 132 -55.26 47.59 39.11
N LYS A 133 -54.24 47.93 38.31
CA LYS A 133 -54.05 49.29 37.79
C LYS A 133 -55.25 49.74 36.96
N LYS A 134 -55.75 48.87 36.05
CA LYS A 134 -56.95 49.15 35.25
C LYS A 134 -58.18 49.31 36.14
N ALA A 135 -58.40 48.41 37.10
CA ALA A 135 -59.53 48.45 38.02
C ALA A 135 -59.51 49.71 38.91
N SER A 136 -58.33 50.14 39.37
CA SER A 136 -58.16 51.39 40.12
C SER A 136 -58.55 52.60 39.27
N TYR A 137 -58.05 52.66 38.03
CA TYR A 137 -58.37 53.76 37.12
C TYR A 137 -59.86 53.80 36.75
N GLU A 138 -60.46 52.65 36.44
CA GLU A 138 -61.88 52.51 36.15
C GLU A 138 -62.74 52.95 37.35
N PHE A 139 -62.38 52.51 38.56
CA PHE A 139 -63.07 52.92 39.78
C PHE A 139 -62.94 54.43 40.03
N ASP A 140 -61.75 54.99 39.87
CA ASP A 140 -61.53 56.43 40.06
C ASP A 140 -62.32 57.26 39.05
N ARG A 141 -62.40 56.80 37.79
CA ARG A 141 -63.14 57.46 36.71
C ARG A 141 -64.66 57.37 36.92
N ASP A 142 -65.17 56.16 37.16
CA ASP A 142 -66.61 55.87 37.08
C ASP A 142 -67.32 56.06 38.42
N VAL A 143 -66.59 55.92 39.53
CA VAL A 143 -67.14 56.00 40.89
C VAL A 143 -66.59 57.22 41.62
N ALA A 144 -65.28 57.30 41.84
CA ALA A 144 -64.70 58.30 42.75
C ALA A 144 -64.84 59.75 42.23
N LYS A 145 -64.61 59.98 40.93
CA LYS A 145 -64.78 61.31 40.31
C LYS A 145 -66.24 61.75 40.32
N VAL A 146 -67.16 60.85 40.00
CA VAL A 146 -68.60 61.13 39.97
C VAL A 146 -69.15 61.46 41.36
N ILE A 147 -68.67 60.78 42.41
CA ILE A 147 -69.02 61.06 43.81
C ILE A 147 -68.48 62.44 44.24
N ARG A 148 -67.23 62.78 43.86
CA ARG A 148 -66.65 64.10 44.19
C ARG A 148 -67.41 65.28 43.55
N GLU A 149 -67.96 65.07 42.36
CA GLU A 149 -68.67 66.12 41.60
C GLU A 149 -70.13 66.33 42.03
N LYS A 150 -70.81 65.30 42.59
CA LYS A 150 -72.20 65.38 43.05
C LYS A 150 -72.29 65.07 44.54
N LYS A 151 -72.33 66.10 45.41
CA LYS A 151 -72.54 65.94 46.86
C LYS A 151 -73.96 65.41 47.15
N GLY A 152 -74.12 64.09 47.30
CA GLY A 152 -75.40 63.44 47.64
C GLY A 152 -75.22 62.03 48.20
N GLY A 153 -74.99 61.92 49.51
CA GLY A 153 -74.43 60.72 50.16
C GLY A 153 -75.19 59.39 50.06
N MET A 154 -76.48 59.38 49.68
CA MET A 154 -77.25 58.13 49.52
C MET A 154 -77.11 57.53 48.11
N MET A 155 -77.00 58.36 47.06
CA MET A 155 -76.75 57.88 45.69
C MET A 155 -75.29 57.44 45.48
N ASP A 156 -74.38 57.87 46.35
CA ASP A 156 -72.96 57.53 46.27
C ASP A 156 -72.71 56.07 46.67
N ALA A 157 -73.38 55.57 47.72
CA ALA A 157 -73.28 54.17 48.15
C ALA A 157 -73.87 53.20 47.10
N GLU A 158 -75.00 53.54 46.49
CA GLU A 158 -75.64 52.70 45.46
C GLU A 158 -74.75 52.51 44.22
N LYS A 159 -74.01 53.54 43.82
CA LYS A 159 -73.05 53.45 42.69
C LYS A 159 -71.88 52.52 43.01
N VAL A 160 -71.37 52.58 44.24
CA VAL A 160 -70.29 51.67 44.69
C VAL A 160 -70.77 50.22 44.65
N ILE A 161 -71.99 49.96 45.15
CA ILE A 161 -72.59 48.61 45.14
C ILE A 161 -72.75 48.11 43.69
N ARG A 162 -73.32 48.94 42.81
CA ARG A 162 -73.51 48.57 41.40
C ARG A 162 -72.19 48.27 40.69
N TYR A 163 -71.16 49.09 40.94
CA TYR A 163 -69.82 48.82 40.42
C TYR A 163 -69.29 47.46 40.89
N ILE A 164 -69.42 47.14 42.19
CA ILE A 164 -68.97 45.86 42.74
C ILE A 164 -69.74 44.69 42.09
N GLU A 165 -71.06 44.80 41.96
CA GLU A 165 -71.89 43.77 41.32
C GLU A 165 -71.52 43.54 39.85
N ASP A 166 -71.30 44.60 39.08
CA ASP A 166 -70.89 44.50 37.68
C ASP A 166 -69.48 43.89 37.55
N ARG A 167 -68.56 44.21 38.47
CA ARG A 167 -67.23 43.59 38.53
C ARG A 167 -67.29 42.10 38.87
N ILE A 168 -68.17 41.70 39.79
CA ILE A 168 -68.39 40.28 40.12
C ILE A 168 -68.90 39.54 38.88
N LYS A 169 -69.95 40.05 38.21
CA LYS A 169 -70.49 39.45 36.97
C LYS A 169 -69.43 39.33 35.87
N ALA A 170 -68.60 40.37 35.68
CA ALA A 170 -67.52 40.33 34.70
C ALA A 170 -66.44 39.30 35.04
N LYS A 171 -66.09 39.14 36.33
CA LYS A 171 -65.15 38.12 36.80
C LYS A 171 -65.72 36.71 36.65
N ASP A 172 -67.01 36.49 36.93
CA ASP A 172 -67.67 35.20 36.70
C ASP A 172 -67.66 34.80 35.23
N ALA A 173 -67.97 35.74 34.32
CA ALA A 173 -67.89 35.51 32.88
C ALA A 173 -66.45 35.16 32.41
N LEU A 174 -65.44 35.79 33.01
CA LEU A 174 -64.04 35.47 32.73
C LEU A 174 -63.66 34.07 33.24
N VAL A 175 -64.12 33.68 34.43
CA VAL A 175 -63.90 32.34 34.99
C VAL A 175 -64.47 31.28 34.06
N GLU A 176 -65.71 31.43 33.59
CA GLU A 176 -66.32 30.48 32.64
C GLU A 176 -65.55 30.41 31.32
N LYS A 177 -65.13 31.56 30.78
CA LYS A 177 -64.28 31.61 29.57
C LYS A 177 -62.96 30.87 29.75
N LEU A 178 -62.31 31.04 30.91
CA LEU A 178 -61.05 30.35 31.22
C LEU A 178 -61.25 28.86 31.43
N ARG A 179 -62.36 28.44 32.07
CA ARG A 179 -62.74 27.02 32.23
C ARG A 179 -62.89 26.32 30.88
N LEU A 180 -63.63 26.93 29.95
CA LEU A 180 -63.80 26.38 28.59
C LEU A 180 -62.47 26.28 27.84
N LYS A 181 -61.62 27.33 27.90
CA LYS A 181 -60.28 27.31 27.32
C LYS A 181 -59.39 26.21 27.92
N ASN A 182 -59.41 26.05 29.24
CA ASN A 182 -58.64 25.01 29.91
C ASN A 182 -59.10 23.61 29.50
N GLY A 183 -60.42 23.40 29.36
CA GLY A 183 -61.00 22.18 28.81
C GLY A 183 -60.51 21.87 27.39
N ALA A 184 -60.55 22.86 26.50
CA ALA A 184 -60.06 22.72 25.11
C ALA A 184 -58.57 22.38 25.05
N LEU A 185 -57.74 23.07 25.84
CA LEU A 185 -56.29 22.81 25.91
C LEU A 185 -55.98 21.41 26.45
N ARG A 186 -56.74 20.91 27.43
CA ARG A 186 -56.60 19.52 27.91
C ARG A 186 -56.90 18.50 26.82
N VAL A 187 -57.94 18.72 26.01
CA VAL A 187 -58.27 17.83 24.89
C VAL A 187 -57.16 17.87 23.83
N GLN A 188 -56.65 19.06 23.49
CA GLN A 188 -55.55 19.22 22.55
C GLN A 188 -54.26 18.54 23.05
N LYS A 189 -53.93 18.71 24.33
CA LYS A 189 -52.79 18.02 24.97
C LYS A 189 -52.91 16.51 24.82
N ARG A 190 -54.06 15.91 25.18
CA ARG A 190 -54.29 14.47 25.02
C ARG A 190 -54.19 14.00 23.58
N LYS A 191 -54.69 14.80 22.62
CA LYS A 191 -54.56 14.48 21.19
C LYS A 191 -53.11 14.45 20.74
N LEU A 192 -52.31 15.43 21.16
CA LEU A 192 -50.87 15.49 20.83
C LEU A 192 -50.10 14.37 21.51
N GLU A 193 -50.38 14.06 22.77
CA GLU A 193 -49.79 12.91 23.48
C GLU A 193 -50.09 11.59 22.77
N LEU A 194 -51.33 11.40 22.29
CA LEU A 194 -51.68 10.20 21.53
C LEU A 194 -50.96 10.14 20.18
N GLN A 195 -50.86 11.27 19.47
CA GLN A 195 -50.11 11.33 18.21
C GLN A 195 -48.63 11.05 18.41
N LEU A 196 -48.04 11.52 19.51
CA LEU A 196 -46.65 11.24 19.86
C LEU A 196 -46.46 9.74 20.09
N LYS A 197 -47.30 9.11 20.92
CA LYS A 197 -47.24 7.65 21.17
C LYS A 197 -47.39 6.83 19.90
N GLN A 198 -48.33 7.19 19.03
CA GLN A 198 -48.50 6.52 17.74
C GLN A 198 -47.27 6.66 16.83
N LYS A 199 -46.59 7.82 16.87
CA LYS A 199 -45.37 8.05 16.10
C LYS A 199 -44.18 7.30 16.67
N GLU A 200 -44.07 7.21 17.99
CA GLU A 200 -43.05 6.43 18.70
C GLU A 200 -43.21 4.94 18.41
N GLU A 201 -44.39 4.36 18.62
CA GLU A 201 -44.64 2.92 18.39
C GLU A 201 -44.42 2.50 16.92
N VAL A 202 -44.94 3.30 15.97
CA VAL A 202 -44.77 3.02 14.53
C VAL A 202 -43.34 3.28 14.08
N GLY A 203 -42.69 4.30 14.66
CA GLY A 203 -41.30 4.64 14.37
C GLY A 203 -40.35 3.57 14.87
N GLU A 204 -40.43 3.20 16.14
CA GLU A 204 -39.53 2.23 16.77
C GLU A 204 -39.66 0.83 16.16
N ALA A 205 -40.89 0.33 15.98
CA ALA A 205 -41.11 -1.01 15.41
C ALA A 205 -40.63 -1.09 13.95
N ARG A 206 -40.93 -0.07 13.13
CA ARG A 206 -40.51 -0.03 11.73
C ARG A 206 -39.01 0.18 11.60
N HIS A 207 -38.44 1.14 12.33
CA HIS A 207 -37.01 1.41 12.28
C HIS A 207 -36.18 0.22 12.78
N HIS A 208 -36.65 -0.51 13.79
CA HIS A 208 -35.94 -1.68 14.29
C HIS A 208 -35.90 -2.81 13.25
N VAL A 209 -37.04 -3.14 12.63
CA VAL A 209 -37.10 -4.19 11.59
C VAL A 209 -36.30 -3.77 10.34
N ASP A 210 -36.42 -2.52 9.89
CA ASP A 210 -35.67 -1.99 8.75
C ASP A 210 -34.16 -2.02 9.03
N PHE A 211 -33.74 -1.64 10.25
CA PHE A 211 -32.35 -1.69 10.66
C PHE A 211 -31.81 -3.12 10.74
N GLN A 212 -32.58 -4.05 11.30
CA GLN A 212 -32.22 -5.47 11.29
C GLN A 212 -32.10 -6.02 9.87
N GLN A 213 -33.03 -5.67 8.98
CA GLN A 213 -32.97 -6.09 7.57
C GLN A 213 -31.72 -5.52 6.89
N LEU A 214 -31.37 -4.26 7.14
CA LEU A 214 -30.15 -3.65 6.62
C LEU A 214 -28.90 -4.36 7.14
N LYS A 215 -28.87 -4.72 8.43
CA LYS A 215 -27.79 -5.48 9.03
C LYS A 215 -27.63 -6.86 8.39
N ILE A 216 -28.74 -7.58 8.17
CA ILE A 216 -28.73 -8.88 7.49
C ILE A 216 -28.19 -8.75 6.07
N LYS A 217 -28.69 -7.78 5.29
CA LYS A 217 -28.21 -7.53 3.93
C LYS A 217 -26.73 -7.17 3.89
N ASN A 218 -26.27 -6.32 4.81
CA ASN A 218 -24.86 -5.94 4.91
C ASN A 218 -23.98 -7.16 5.18
N THR A 219 -24.35 -8.00 6.16
CA THR A 219 -23.63 -9.24 6.45
C THR A 219 -23.62 -10.19 5.25
N GLN A 220 -24.73 -10.31 4.52
CA GLN A 220 -24.79 -11.10 3.29
C GLN A 220 -23.87 -10.58 2.20
N TYR A 221 -23.80 -9.26 1.99
CA TYR A 221 -22.88 -8.66 1.01
C TYR A 221 -21.42 -8.85 1.41
N LEU A 222 -21.09 -8.71 2.69
CA LEU A 222 -19.74 -8.98 3.19
C LEU A 222 -19.33 -10.43 2.93
N GLN A 223 -20.21 -11.39 3.23
CA GLN A 223 -19.96 -12.80 2.93
C GLN A 223 -19.75 -13.06 1.43
N GLN A 224 -20.55 -12.43 0.56
CA GLN A 224 -20.38 -12.55 -0.89
C GLN A 224 -19.05 -11.95 -1.36
N ILE A 225 -18.64 -10.80 -0.82
CA ILE A 225 -17.35 -10.18 -1.10
C ILE A 225 -16.21 -11.10 -0.68
N ASP A 226 -16.31 -11.73 0.50
CA ASP A 226 -15.27 -12.65 1.00
C ASP A 226 -15.14 -13.90 0.12
N VAL A 227 -16.25 -14.49 -0.32
CA VAL A 227 -16.22 -15.62 -1.27
C VAL A 227 -15.56 -15.22 -2.59
N LEU A 228 -15.97 -14.08 -3.17
CA LEU A 228 -15.38 -13.59 -4.41
C LEU A 228 -13.89 -13.26 -4.26
N ASN A 229 -13.46 -12.74 -3.11
CA ASN A 229 -12.06 -12.48 -2.81
C ASN A 229 -11.25 -13.77 -2.70
N GLN A 230 -11.80 -14.82 -2.07
CA GLN A 230 -11.17 -16.13 -1.99
C GLN A 230 -11.03 -16.79 -3.37
N ASP A 231 -12.07 -16.71 -4.21
CA ASP A 231 -12.03 -17.20 -5.58
C ASP A 231 -11.01 -16.43 -6.43
N LEU A 232 -10.96 -15.11 -6.29
CA LEU A 232 -9.95 -14.27 -6.95
C LEU A 232 -8.53 -14.66 -6.52
N LEU A 233 -8.30 -14.90 -5.22
CA LEU A 233 -7.01 -15.34 -4.72
C LEU A 233 -6.63 -16.70 -5.29
N ARG A 234 -7.56 -17.66 -5.31
CA ARG A 234 -7.35 -18.98 -5.90
C ARG A 234 -6.99 -18.89 -7.40
N LEU A 235 -7.70 -18.06 -8.16
CA LEU A 235 -7.43 -17.84 -9.57
C LEU A 235 -6.06 -17.16 -9.80
N LYS A 236 -5.68 -16.19 -8.96
CA LYS A 236 -4.35 -15.56 -9.04
C LYS A 236 -3.22 -16.56 -8.79
N LEU A 237 -3.36 -17.43 -7.79
CA LEU A 237 -2.37 -18.48 -7.51
C LEU A 237 -2.26 -19.47 -8.67
N LEU A 238 -3.40 -19.92 -9.22
CA LEU A 238 -3.44 -20.81 -10.38
C LEU A 238 -2.79 -20.16 -11.60
N ALA A 239 -3.11 -18.89 -11.89
CA ALA A 239 -2.50 -18.14 -12.98
C ALA A 239 -0.98 -18.01 -12.80
N GLY A 240 -0.52 -17.69 -11.59
CA GLY A 240 0.91 -17.62 -11.26
C GLY A 240 1.64 -18.95 -11.45
N SER A 241 1.08 -20.05 -10.95
CA SER A 241 1.62 -21.41 -11.14
C SER A 241 1.67 -21.80 -12.62
N THR A 242 0.59 -21.55 -13.36
CA THR A 242 0.51 -21.84 -14.80
C THR A 242 1.53 -21.02 -15.59
N GLN A 243 1.73 -19.75 -15.23
CA GLN A 243 2.73 -18.89 -15.85
C GLN A 243 4.16 -19.35 -15.54
N GLN A 244 4.43 -19.83 -14.31
CA GLN A 244 5.70 -20.43 -13.96
C GLN A 244 5.97 -21.71 -14.78
N ILE A 245 4.99 -22.59 -14.91
CA ILE A 245 5.07 -23.80 -15.77
C ILE A 245 5.36 -23.39 -17.21
N LEU A 246 4.63 -22.42 -17.76
CA LEU A 246 4.84 -21.94 -19.12
C LEU A 246 6.27 -21.42 -19.33
N HIS A 247 6.77 -20.62 -18.39
CA HIS A 247 8.10 -20.04 -18.47
C HIS A 247 9.20 -21.09 -18.30
N CYS A 248 9.12 -21.91 -17.25
CA CYS A 248 10.15 -22.88 -16.92
C CYS A 248 10.17 -24.10 -17.84
N LEU A 249 9.02 -24.66 -18.19
CA LEU A 249 8.97 -25.86 -19.02
C LEU A 249 8.97 -25.49 -20.49
N HIS A 250 7.99 -24.71 -20.95
CA HIS A 250 7.81 -24.52 -22.39
C HIS A 250 8.83 -23.54 -22.98
N LYS A 251 9.00 -22.35 -22.39
CA LYS A 251 9.90 -21.33 -22.93
C LYS A 251 11.37 -21.74 -22.82
N ASN A 252 11.82 -22.21 -21.65
CA ASN A 252 13.21 -22.64 -21.51
C ASN A 252 13.52 -23.87 -22.38
N LYS A 253 12.61 -24.86 -22.48
CA LYS A 253 12.84 -26.02 -23.34
C LYS A 253 12.88 -25.62 -24.81
N LEU A 254 12.01 -24.71 -25.24
CA LEU A 254 12.06 -24.15 -26.60
C LEU A 254 13.38 -23.43 -26.85
N GLN A 255 13.85 -22.61 -25.90
CA GLN A 255 15.13 -21.91 -26.03
C GLN A 255 16.31 -22.88 -26.12
N GLN A 256 16.29 -23.97 -25.34
CA GLN A 256 17.29 -25.05 -25.45
C GLN A 256 17.27 -25.68 -26.84
N LEU A 257 16.10 -26.07 -27.35
CA LEU A 257 15.97 -26.67 -28.68
C LEU A 257 16.41 -25.71 -29.80
N ILE A 258 16.13 -24.42 -29.67
CA ILE A 258 16.60 -23.40 -30.62
C ILE A 258 18.14 -23.30 -30.58
N ASN A 259 18.74 -23.32 -29.39
CA ASN A 259 20.19 -23.27 -29.26
C ASN A 259 20.85 -24.55 -29.81
N GLU A 260 20.29 -25.73 -29.53
CA GLU A 260 20.74 -27.01 -30.11
C GLU A 260 20.63 -27.00 -31.63
N SER A 261 19.52 -26.52 -32.19
CA SER A 261 19.35 -26.37 -33.65
C SER A 261 20.39 -25.44 -34.26
N LYS A 262 20.71 -24.31 -33.60
CA LYS A 262 21.77 -23.40 -34.05
C LYS A 262 23.15 -24.05 -34.01
N LEU A 263 23.45 -24.81 -32.94
CA LEU A 263 24.71 -25.53 -32.82
C LEU A 263 24.86 -26.57 -33.93
N LEU A 264 23.83 -27.40 -34.15
CA LEU A 264 23.80 -28.39 -35.23
C LEU A 264 23.92 -27.74 -36.60
N SER A 265 23.27 -26.60 -36.84
CA SER A 265 23.40 -25.86 -38.10
C SER A 265 24.83 -25.37 -38.34
N ASN A 266 25.51 -24.88 -37.30
CA ASN A 266 26.91 -24.49 -37.40
C ASN A 266 27.82 -25.70 -37.62
N GLU A 267 27.51 -26.83 -36.98
CA GLU A 267 28.26 -28.08 -37.14
C GLU A 267 28.10 -28.64 -38.55
N ILE A 268 26.89 -28.60 -39.13
CA ILE A 268 26.62 -28.95 -40.53
C ILE A 268 27.44 -28.04 -41.46
N ALA A 269 27.36 -26.71 -41.29
CA ALA A 269 28.15 -25.78 -42.12
C ALA A 269 29.66 -26.07 -42.03
N SER A 270 30.18 -26.37 -40.84
CA SER A 270 31.60 -26.72 -40.67
C SER A 270 31.97 -28.05 -41.34
N ARG A 271 31.05 -29.02 -41.36
CA ARG A 271 31.25 -30.30 -42.06
C ARG A 271 31.19 -30.11 -43.57
N ASP A 272 30.27 -29.30 -44.07
CA ASP A 272 30.16 -28.97 -45.49
C ASP A 272 31.45 -28.29 -45.99
N ASP A 273 32.04 -27.37 -45.21
CA ASP A 273 33.35 -26.76 -45.52
C ASP A 273 34.49 -27.79 -45.60
N VAL A 274 34.49 -28.78 -44.69
CA VAL A 274 35.49 -29.86 -44.69
C VAL A 274 35.27 -30.80 -45.88
N VAL A 275 34.02 -31.14 -46.21
CA VAL A 275 33.68 -31.93 -47.39
C VAL A 275 34.12 -31.22 -48.67
N ALA A 276 33.85 -29.93 -48.80
CA ALA A 276 34.29 -29.13 -49.95
C ALA A 276 35.82 -29.13 -50.11
N LYS A 277 36.58 -29.06 -49.01
CA LYS A 277 38.05 -29.19 -49.04
C LYS A 277 38.48 -30.59 -49.46
N MET A 278 37.87 -31.64 -48.92
CA MET A 278 38.18 -33.02 -49.31
C MET A 278 37.84 -33.31 -50.77
N GLU A 279 36.75 -32.74 -51.31
CA GLU A 279 36.39 -32.87 -52.72
C GLU A 279 37.42 -32.19 -53.63
N GLU A 280 37.92 -31.01 -53.23
CA GLU A 280 38.99 -30.31 -53.94
C GLU A 280 40.32 -31.08 -53.87
N GLU A 281 40.70 -31.61 -52.71
CA GLU A 281 41.87 -32.49 -52.56
C GLU A 281 41.72 -33.77 -53.39
N LYS A 282 40.53 -34.38 -53.42
CA LYS A 282 40.23 -35.54 -54.25
C LYS A 282 40.38 -35.19 -55.74
N ARG A 283 39.86 -34.05 -56.19
CA ARG A 283 40.00 -33.58 -57.58
C ARG A 283 41.47 -33.38 -57.96
N GLN A 284 42.28 -32.83 -57.05
CA GLN A 284 43.72 -32.67 -57.24
C GLN A 284 44.41 -34.05 -57.34
N ALA A 285 44.12 -34.97 -56.43
CA ALA A 285 44.68 -36.32 -56.44
C ALA A 285 44.28 -37.11 -57.71
N GLU A 286 43.04 -36.98 -58.19
CA GLU A 286 42.59 -37.57 -59.45
C GLU A 286 43.37 -37.01 -60.66
N HIS A 287 43.62 -35.71 -60.68
CA HIS A 287 44.44 -35.07 -61.71
C HIS A 287 45.89 -35.58 -61.68
N GLU A 288 46.51 -35.61 -60.50
CA GLU A 288 47.87 -36.15 -60.31
C GLU A 288 47.98 -37.63 -60.71
N CYS A 289 46.98 -38.45 -60.34
CA CYS A 289 46.89 -39.85 -60.77
C CYS A 289 46.79 -39.97 -62.29
N ALA A 290 45.95 -39.16 -62.95
CA ALA A 290 45.81 -39.17 -64.40
C ALA A 290 47.11 -38.75 -65.10
N GLU A 291 47.80 -37.72 -64.61
CA GLU A 291 49.12 -37.32 -65.11
C GLU A 291 50.15 -38.44 -64.94
N ALA A 292 50.21 -39.04 -63.75
CA ALA A 292 51.09 -40.16 -63.45
C ALA A 292 50.79 -41.39 -64.32
N GLU A 293 49.51 -41.69 -64.59
CA GLU A 293 49.09 -42.76 -65.50
C GLU A 293 49.54 -42.51 -66.93
N VAL A 294 49.41 -41.28 -67.43
CA VAL A 294 49.90 -40.88 -68.76
C VAL A 294 51.41 -41.07 -68.85
N VAL A 295 52.17 -40.60 -67.85
CA VAL A 295 53.63 -40.78 -67.79
C VAL A 295 54.00 -42.26 -67.72
N ASN A 296 53.34 -43.05 -66.88
CA ASN A 296 53.58 -44.48 -66.74
C ASN A 296 53.27 -45.23 -68.06
N ALA A 297 52.19 -44.87 -68.76
CA ALA A 297 51.88 -45.41 -70.07
C ALA A 297 52.94 -45.05 -71.12
N GLN A 298 53.48 -43.82 -71.10
CA GLN A 298 54.59 -43.42 -71.97
C GLN A 298 55.86 -44.24 -71.68
N LEU A 299 56.23 -44.42 -70.41
CA LEU A 299 57.38 -45.23 -70.01
C LEU A 299 57.21 -46.71 -70.41
N LYS A 300 56.01 -47.27 -70.27
CA LYS A 300 55.71 -48.63 -70.75
C LYS A 300 55.84 -48.75 -72.27
N ARG A 301 55.32 -47.78 -73.04
CA ARG A 301 55.53 -47.75 -74.51
C ARG A 301 57.02 -47.63 -74.86
N GLN A 302 57.77 -46.80 -74.14
CA GLN A 302 59.21 -46.71 -74.31
C GLN A 302 59.89 -48.05 -74.03
N LEU A 303 59.50 -48.76 -72.96
CA LEU A 303 60.00 -50.08 -72.62
C LEU A 303 59.64 -51.15 -73.67
N GLU A 304 58.43 -51.13 -74.21
CA GLU A 304 57.99 -52.03 -75.28
C GLU A 304 58.75 -51.77 -76.60
N SER A 305 58.99 -50.49 -76.93
CA SER A 305 59.81 -50.10 -78.09
C SER A 305 61.30 -50.35 -77.87
N PHE A 306 61.73 -50.49 -76.61
CA PHE A 306 63.11 -50.76 -76.24
C PHE A 306 63.41 -52.26 -76.41
N SER A 307 63.74 -52.62 -77.65
CA SER A 307 64.33 -53.91 -77.96
C SER A 307 65.84 -53.77 -77.95
N VAL A 308 66.51 -54.54 -77.08
CA VAL A 308 67.97 -54.62 -77.02
C VAL A 308 68.45 -55.18 -78.35
N PRO A 309 69.18 -54.40 -79.18
CA PRO A 309 69.69 -54.91 -80.45
C PRO A 309 70.58 -56.14 -80.18
N PRO A 310 70.49 -57.21 -80.99
CA PRO A 310 71.38 -58.36 -80.85
C PRO A 310 72.84 -57.91 -80.75
N LEU A 311 73.58 -58.42 -79.76
CA LEU A 311 74.96 -57.97 -79.46
C LEU A 311 75.85 -57.88 -80.71
N LEU A 312 75.68 -58.81 -81.65
CA LEU A 312 76.42 -58.84 -82.91
C LEU A 312 76.09 -57.67 -83.83
N ASP A 313 74.84 -57.22 -83.89
CA ASP A 313 74.42 -56.09 -84.71
C ASP A 313 74.82 -54.76 -84.07
N TYR A 314 74.81 -54.67 -82.73
CA TYR A 314 75.39 -53.53 -82.02
C TYR A 314 76.91 -53.43 -82.22
N ILE A 315 77.64 -54.55 -82.16
CA ILE A 315 79.09 -54.58 -82.42
C ILE A 315 79.40 -54.18 -83.86
N LYS A 316 78.64 -54.68 -84.85
CA LYS A 316 78.77 -54.28 -86.26
C LYS A 316 78.44 -52.80 -86.46
N ALA A 317 77.34 -52.31 -85.87
CA ALA A 317 76.98 -50.90 -85.94
C ALA A 317 78.06 -50.03 -85.28
N LYS A 318 78.68 -50.49 -84.18
CA LYS A 318 79.77 -49.79 -83.49
C LYS A 318 81.08 -49.85 -84.29
N SER A 319 81.39 -50.95 -84.97
CA SER A 319 82.55 -51.05 -85.85
C SER A 319 82.39 -50.15 -87.08
N VAL A 320 81.22 -50.17 -87.72
CA VAL A 320 80.88 -49.26 -88.84
C VAL A 320 80.90 -47.81 -88.38
N HIS A 321 80.39 -47.50 -87.20
CA HIS A 321 80.49 -46.15 -86.64
C HIS A 321 81.95 -45.74 -86.41
N GLY A 322 82.80 -46.64 -85.90
CA GLY A 322 84.25 -46.40 -85.76
C GLY A 322 84.96 -46.23 -87.11
N GLU A 323 84.59 -46.99 -88.13
CA GLU A 323 85.08 -46.83 -89.51
C GLU A 323 84.64 -45.49 -90.10
N LEU A 324 83.37 -45.11 -89.93
CA LEU A 324 82.87 -43.81 -90.34
C LEU A 324 83.57 -42.67 -89.59
N GLU A 325 83.78 -42.78 -88.28
CA GLU A 325 84.55 -41.79 -87.52
C GLU A 325 85.99 -41.67 -88.05
N GLN A 326 86.64 -42.78 -88.41
CA GLN A 326 87.97 -42.73 -89.04
C GLN A 326 87.94 -42.08 -90.42
N THR A 327 86.92 -42.35 -91.24
CA THR A 327 86.76 -41.70 -92.55
C THR A 327 86.44 -40.23 -92.40
N VAL A 328 85.59 -39.81 -91.46
CA VAL A 328 85.31 -38.41 -91.12
C VAL A 328 86.61 -37.73 -90.70
N ARG A 329 87.39 -38.32 -89.77
CA ARG A 329 88.72 -37.80 -89.39
C ARG A 329 89.69 -37.76 -90.57
N SER A 330 89.57 -38.67 -91.54
CA SER A 330 90.41 -38.64 -92.76
C SER A 330 89.99 -37.53 -93.72
N TRP A 331 88.67 -37.27 -93.83
CA TRP A 331 88.11 -36.20 -94.63
C TRP A 331 88.37 -34.84 -93.99
N GLU A 332 88.23 -34.70 -92.68
CA GLU A 332 88.66 -33.52 -91.92
C GLU A 332 90.15 -33.24 -92.17
N ARG A 333 91.01 -34.26 -92.14
CA ARG A 333 92.43 -34.12 -92.50
C ARG A 333 92.64 -33.69 -93.96
N LYS A 334 91.87 -34.23 -94.92
CA LYS A 334 91.92 -33.81 -96.33
C LYS A 334 91.41 -32.38 -96.53
N VAL A 335 90.36 -31.97 -95.81
CA VAL A 335 89.84 -30.60 -95.82
C VAL A 335 90.88 -29.65 -95.25
N VAL A 336 91.53 -29.99 -94.14
CA VAL A 336 92.65 -29.19 -93.61
C VAL A 336 93.80 -29.08 -94.63
N LEU A 337 94.17 -30.17 -95.32
CA LEU A 337 95.19 -30.11 -96.39
C LEU A 337 94.74 -29.24 -97.58
N ALA A 338 93.47 -29.32 -97.97
CA ALA A 338 92.89 -28.49 -99.02
C ALA A 338 92.81 -27.01 -98.62
N GLU A 339 92.47 -26.71 -97.37
CA GLU A 339 92.50 -25.36 -96.81
C GLU A 339 93.93 -24.83 -96.71
N MET A 340 94.91 -25.66 -96.35
CA MET A 340 96.33 -25.29 -96.39
C MET A 340 96.82 -25.05 -97.81
N ALA A 341 96.40 -25.86 -98.79
CA ALA A 341 96.69 -25.64 -100.21
C ALA A 341 96.05 -24.35 -100.73
N LEU A 342 94.78 -24.09 -100.39
CA LEU A 342 94.09 -22.85 -100.73
C LEU A 342 94.78 -21.64 -100.09
N ARG A 343 95.19 -21.72 -98.82
CA ARG A 343 96.00 -20.68 -98.15
C ARG A 343 97.36 -20.46 -98.82
N ASN A 344 97.99 -21.51 -99.35
CA ASN A 344 99.23 -21.37 -100.10
C ASN A 344 99.00 -20.71 -101.46
N HIS A 345 97.90 -21.05 -102.15
CA HIS A 345 97.51 -20.41 -103.41
C HIS A 345 97.07 -18.94 -103.21
N THR A 346 96.39 -18.60 -102.13
CA THR A 346 96.07 -17.19 -101.81
C THR A 346 97.32 -16.40 -101.44
N LYS A 347 98.27 -16.96 -100.69
CA LYS A 347 99.58 -16.33 -100.47
C LYS A 347 100.39 -16.13 -101.75
N MET A 348 100.26 -17.04 -102.72
CA MET A 348 100.88 -16.89 -104.04
C MET A 348 100.19 -15.78 -104.84
N LEU A 349 98.85 -15.67 -104.79
CA LEU A 349 98.09 -14.58 -105.40
C LEU A 349 98.33 -13.22 -104.74
N GLU A 350 98.49 -13.15 -103.41
CA GLU A 350 98.90 -11.92 -102.70
C GLU A 350 100.32 -11.47 -103.11
N LYS A 351 101.24 -12.42 -103.35
CA LYS A 351 102.56 -12.13 -103.92
C LYS A 351 102.50 -11.59 -105.36
N ILE A 352 101.55 -12.07 -106.16
CA ILE A 352 101.33 -11.59 -107.54
C ILE A 352 100.59 -10.24 -107.54
N GLN A 353 99.67 -9.99 -106.60
CA GLN A 353 98.99 -8.70 -106.44
C GLN A 353 99.92 -7.59 -105.92
N LEU A 354 100.88 -7.90 -105.03
CA LEU A 354 101.91 -6.95 -104.59
C LEU A 354 102.96 -6.62 -105.67
N GLN A 355 103.05 -7.39 -106.76
CA GLN A 355 103.88 -7.07 -107.93
C GLN A 355 103.13 -6.24 -108.98
N VAL A 356 101.80 -6.11 -108.89
CA VAL A 356 100.96 -5.36 -109.85
C VAL A 356 100.56 -3.97 -109.31
N SER A 357 100.68 -3.70 -108.01
CA SER A 357 100.37 -2.39 -107.38
C SER A 357 101.55 -1.40 -107.27
N GLY A 358 102.72 -1.70 -107.86
CA GLY A 358 103.89 -0.81 -107.89
C GLY A 358 104.13 -0.05 -109.20
N VAL A 359 103.26 -0.18 -110.21
CA VAL A 359 103.36 0.51 -111.52
C VAL A 359 102.53 1.82 -111.53
N ALA A 360 102.01 2.26 -110.37
CA ALA A 360 101.06 3.38 -110.27
C ALA A 360 101.59 4.65 -109.57
N ASP A 361 102.91 4.84 -109.43
CA ASP A 361 103.52 6.11 -108.99
C ASP A 361 104.53 6.63 -110.03
N LEU A 362 103.99 6.99 -111.20
CA LEU A 362 104.51 8.00 -112.13
C LEU A 362 103.36 9.00 -112.36
N SER A 363 103.07 9.78 -111.33
CA SER A 363 102.18 10.95 -111.37
C SER A 363 102.37 11.81 -110.10
N GLN A 364 103.60 12.29 -109.87
CA GLN A 364 104.00 13.66 -109.45
C GLN A 364 105.42 13.65 -108.88
#